data_AF-A0A945ALK8-F1
#
_entry.id   AF-A0A945ALK8-F1
#
_cell.length_a   1.000
_cell.length_b   1.000
_cell.length_c   1.000
_cell.angle_alpha   90.00
_cell.angle_beta   90.00
_cell.angle_gamma   90.00
#
_symmetry.space_group_name_H-M   'P 1'
#
loop_
_entity.id
_entity.type
_entity.pdbx_description
1 polymer ?
#
loop_
_entity_poly.entity_id
_entity_poly.type
_entity_poly.pdbx_seq_one_letter_code
_entity_poly.pdbx_strand_id
1 'polypeptide(L)'
;MEDYKFVESDFDSKEEWWFYLWCLEAMEADVITEMTYHEESFLLTPSYRLPMANNKNFTLRPHKYTPDFFLYFNDDMDEHYKEMVGHLYTYAWMGSWIDVKGKFQRHGGDRVFALNQKMMMKEHNLAVHKIIPELFFKKTWVPVDALAGKKIARLKRWDGCKTLQEVIDGLDA
;
A
#
# COMPACT_ATOMS: atom_id res chain seq x y z
N MET A 1 -1.58 16.83 18.34
CA MET A 1 -0.49 15.84 18.29
C MET A 1 0.60 16.48 17.46
N GLU A 2 1.87 16.33 17.83
CA GLU A 2 2.95 16.74 16.92
C GLU A 2 2.86 15.86 15.68
N ASP A 3 2.67 16.49 14.52
CA ASP A 3 2.63 15.81 13.22
C ASP A 3 4.03 15.27 12.91
N TYR A 4 4.31 14.06 13.39
CA TYR A 4 5.50 13.34 12.98
C TYR A 4 5.37 13.06 11.48
N LYS A 5 6.15 13.79 10.67
CA LYS A 5 6.26 13.52 9.23
C LYS A 5 7.35 12.48 9.03
N PHE A 6 6.97 11.33 8.46
CA PHE A 6 7.93 10.32 8.03
C PHE A 6 8.88 10.88 6.98
N VAL A 7 10.12 10.40 7.00
CA VAL A 7 11.13 10.67 5.97
C VAL A 7 11.41 9.43 5.13
N GLU A 8 12.00 9.58 3.93
CA GLU A 8 12.24 8.45 3.00
C GLU A 8 12.97 7.26 3.66
N SER A 9 13.86 7.49 4.63
CA SER A 9 14.61 6.43 5.32
C SER A 9 13.78 5.60 6.29
N ASP A 10 12.56 6.02 6.61
CA ASP A 10 11.65 5.28 7.49
C ASP A 10 10.95 4.13 6.76
N PHE A 11 11.06 4.07 5.43
CA PHE A 11 10.36 3.09 4.59
C PHE A 11 11.29 1.98 4.11
N ASP A 12 10.75 0.75 4.00
CA ASP A 12 11.50 -0.42 3.56
C ASP A 12 11.83 -0.39 2.05
N SER A 13 11.09 0.41 1.28
CA SER A 13 11.29 0.57 -0.16
C SER A 13 10.97 1.99 -0.66
N LYS A 14 11.55 2.35 -1.82
CA LYS A 14 11.19 3.61 -2.50
C LYS A 14 9.74 3.59 -2.97
N GLU A 15 9.23 2.42 -3.31
CA GLU A 15 7.84 2.23 -3.70
C GLU A 15 6.87 2.57 -2.57
N GLU A 16 7.16 2.14 -1.34
CA GLU A 16 6.39 2.54 -0.15
C GLU A 16 6.49 4.04 0.11
N TRP A 17 7.69 4.62 0.01
CA TRP A 17 7.87 6.06 0.12
C TRP A 17 7.01 6.84 -0.89
N TRP A 18 7.00 6.44 -2.16
CA TRP A 18 6.15 7.09 -3.16
C TRP A 18 4.67 6.91 -2.87
N PHE A 19 4.26 5.74 -2.39
CA PHE A 19 2.87 5.53 -2.01
C PHE A 19 2.46 6.37 -0.80
N TYR A 20 3.35 6.54 0.19
CA TYR A 20 3.15 7.46 1.30
C TYR A 20 2.98 8.91 0.81
N LEU A 21 3.81 9.38 -0.12
CA LEU A 21 3.64 10.71 -0.72
C LEU A 21 2.26 10.86 -1.42
N TRP A 22 1.78 9.79 -2.07
CA TRP A 22 0.44 9.77 -2.64
C TRP A 22 -0.64 9.87 -1.57
N CYS A 23 -0.46 9.19 -0.44
CA CYS A 23 -1.40 9.28 0.68
C CYS A 23 -1.45 10.71 1.24
N LEU A 24 -0.33 11.41 1.36
CA LEU A 24 -0.32 12.81 1.81
C LEU A 24 -1.14 13.72 0.88
N GLU A 25 -0.92 13.62 -0.43
CA GLU A 25 -1.72 14.39 -1.41
C GLU A 25 -3.19 13.95 -1.39
N ALA A 26 -3.48 12.66 -1.17
CA ALA A 26 -4.85 12.16 -1.05
C ALA A 26 -5.56 12.67 0.22
N MET A 27 -4.82 12.90 1.32
CA MET A 27 -5.36 13.57 2.52
C MET A 27 -5.67 15.03 2.24
N GLU A 28 -4.77 15.73 1.54
CA GLU A 28 -4.99 17.14 1.14
C GLU A 28 -6.20 17.30 0.20
N ALA A 29 -6.44 16.31 -0.66
CA ALA A 29 -7.59 16.24 -1.56
C ALA A 29 -8.87 15.67 -0.91
N ASP A 30 -8.87 15.40 0.40
CA ASP A 30 -10.00 14.85 1.16
C ASP A 30 -10.50 13.48 0.62
N VAL A 31 -9.60 12.69 0.02
CA VAL A 31 -9.86 11.33 -0.49
C VAL A 31 -9.67 10.29 0.61
N ILE A 32 -8.65 10.47 1.44
CA ILE A 32 -8.41 9.66 2.64
C ILE A 32 -8.42 10.56 3.87
N THR A 33 -9.04 10.08 4.95
CA THR A 33 -9.13 10.83 6.20
C THR A 33 -7.95 10.54 7.12
N GLU A 34 -7.49 9.29 7.12
CA GLU A 34 -6.43 8.80 7.99
C GLU A 34 -5.58 7.74 7.28
N MET A 35 -4.30 7.68 7.65
CA MET A 35 -3.35 6.67 7.18
C MET A 35 -2.41 6.28 8.32
N THR A 36 -2.18 4.98 8.47
CA THR A 36 -1.16 4.42 9.36
C THR A 36 -0.15 3.60 8.55
N TYR A 37 1.15 3.77 8.84
CA TYR A 37 2.24 2.94 8.30
C TYR A 37 2.64 1.89 9.32
N HIS A 38 2.68 0.60 8.92
CA HIS A 38 3.04 -0.53 9.78
C HIS A 38 2.26 -0.62 11.10
N GLU A 39 0.93 -0.49 11.04
CA GLU A 39 0.07 -0.47 12.24
C GLU A 39 0.12 -1.76 13.05
N GLU A 40 -0.21 -2.90 12.42
CA GLU A 40 -0.42 -4.17 13.12
C GLU A 40 0.20 -5.36 12.38
N SER A 41 0.84 -6.25 13.15
CA SER A 41 1.29 -7.57 12.67
C SER A 41 0.27 -8.64 13.02
N PHE A 42 -0.23 -9.32 12.00
CA PHE A 42 -1.19 -10.42 12.12
C PHE A 42 -0.47 -11.76 12.22
N LEU A 43 -0.86 -12.58 13.20
CA LEU A 43 -0.43 -13.97 13.27
C LEU A 43 -1.24 -14.80 12.26
N LEU A 44 -0.57 -15.36 11.26
CA LEU A 44 -1.20 -16.17 10.21
C LEU A 44 -1.13 -17.66 10.54
N THR A 45 -0.01 -18.13 11.10
CA THR A 45 0.09 -19.50 11.65
C THR A 45 0.87 -19.50 12.95
N PRO A 46 0.44 -20.27 13.96
CA PRO A 46 1.24 -20.46 15.17
C PRO A 46 2.48 -21.31 14.86
N SER A 47 3.46 -21.29 15.78
CA SER A 47 4.59 -22.20 15.69
C SER A 47 4.14 -23.65 15.78
N TYR A 48 4.77 -24.56 15.04
CA TYR A 48 4.44 -25.98 15.06
C TYR A 48 5.71 -26.84 15.23
N ARG A 49 5.68 -27.82 16.15
CA ARG A 49 6.79 -28.75 16.35
C ARG A 49 6.51 -30.04 15.60
N LEU A 50 7.37 -30.37 14.65
CA LEU A 50 7.29 -31.63 13.91
C LEU A 50 8.07 -32.72 14.65
N PRO A 51 7.43 -33.84 15.05
CA PRO A 51 8.15 -35.01 15.53
C PRO A 51 8.86 -35.65 14.34
N MET A 52 10.20 -35.74 14.38
CA MET A 52 10.98 -36.46 13.37
C MET A 52 11.56 -37.76 13.95
N ALA A 53 11.69 -38.78 13.10
CA ALA A 53 12.12 -40.13 13.47
C ALA A 53 13.52 -40.23 14.13
N ASN A 54 14.37 -39.21 13.99
CA ASN A 54 15.76 -39.22 14.47
C ASN A 54 16.03 -38.31 15.69
N ASN A 55 15.05 -38.09 16.58
CA ASN A 55 15.17 -37.21 17.76
C ASN A 55 15.59 -35.74 17.48
N LYS A 56 15.54 -35.30 16.22
CA LYS A 56 15.72 -33.90 15.83
C LYS A 56 14.36 -33.23 15.78
N ASN A 57 13.97 -32.53 16.83
CA ASN A 57 12.76 -31.71 16.83
C ASN A 57 12.98 -30.49 15.93
N PHE A 58 12.23 -30.37 14.84
CA PHE A 58 12.19 -29.15 14.03
C PHE A 58 11.00 -28.30 14.45
N THR A 59 11.25 -27.05 14.84
CA THR A 59 10.19 -26.10 15.18
C THR A 59 9.99 -25.16 13.99
N LEU A 60 8.82 -25.25 13.35
CA LEU A 60 8.34 -24.26 12.40
C LEU A 60 8.03 -22.98 13.18
N ARG A 61 8.65 -21.87 12.77
CA ARG A 61 8.42 -20.55 13.35
C ARG A 61 6.98 -20.09 13.03
N PRO A 62 6.39 -19.25 13.89
CA PRO A 62 5.10 -18.66 13.56
C PRO A 62 5.23 -17.82 12.28
N HIS A 63 4.24 -17.90 11.41
CA HIS A 63 4.13 -17.03 10.25
C HIS A 63 3.35 -15.78 10.64
N LYS A 64 3.99 -14.61 10.55
CA LYS A 64 3.37 -13.31 10.81
C LYS A 64 3.39 -12.47 9.54
N TYR A 65 2.43 -11.58 9.39
CA TYR A 65 2.32 -10.68 8.27
C TYR A 65 1.88 -9.29 8.73
N THR A 66 2.58 -8.27 8.24
CA THR A 66 2.29 -6.86 8.50
C THR A 66 2.01 -6.23 7.14
N PRO A 67 0.79 -5.75 6.86
CA PRO A 67 0.54 -4.89 5.71
C PRO A 67 1.33 -3.58 5.85
N ASP A 68 1.69 -3.00 4.71
CA ASP A 68 2.55 -1.81 4.70
C ASP A 68 1.77 -0.58 5.20
N PHE A 69 0.50 -0.43 4.77
CA PHE A 69 -0.36 0.68 5.19
C PHE A 69 -1.77 0.23 5.57
N PHE A 70 -2.43 1.07 6.36
CA PHE A 70 -3.86 1.01 6.59
C PHE A 70 -4.47 2.39 6.34
N LEU A 71 -5.53 2.45 5.53
CA LEU A 71 -6.14 3.70 5.07
C LEU A 71 -7.60 3.78 5.49
N TYR A 72 -8.05 4.93 5.97
CA TYR A 72 -9.46 5.29 6.03
C TYR A 72 -9.80 6.24 4.89
N PHE A 73 -10.83 5.88 4.13
CA PHE A 73 -11.31 6.67 3.01
C PHE A 73 -12.43 7.60 3.46
N ASN A 74 -12.50 8.79 2.88
CA ASN A 74 -13.61 9.71 3.12
C ASN A 74 -14.88 9.21 2.40
N ASP A 75 -15.93 8.91 3.16
CA ASP A 75 -17.25 8.52 2.63
C ASP A 75 -17.86 9.57 1.68
N ASP A 76 -17.57 10.84 1.95
CA ASP A 76 -18.11 12.00 1.24
C ASP A 76 -17.20 12.50 0.11
N MET A 77 -16.13 11.76 -0.22
CA MET A 77 -15.24 12.14 -1.33
C MET A 77 -16.02 12.22 -2.66
N ASP A 78 -15.50 13.06 -3.57
CA ASP A 78 -16.05 13.23 -4.91
C ASP A 78 -16.16 11.90 -5.69
N GLU A 79 -17.21 11.76 -6.50
CA GLU A 79 -17.49 10.53 -7.25
C GLU A 79 -16.36 10.16 -8.23
N HIS A 80 -15.65 11.16 -8.76
CA HIS A 80 -14.49 10.93 -9.60
C HIS A 80 -13.37 10.21 -8.83
N TYR A 81 -13.11 10.63 -7.58
CA TYR A 81 -12.15 9.95 -6.72
C TYR A 81 -12.63 8.54 -6.38
N LYS A 82 -13.92 8.36 -6.08
CA LYS A 82 -14.52 7.03 -5.84
C LYS A 82 -14.30 6.08 -7.02
N GLU A 83 -14.47 6.55 -8.26
CA GLU A 83 -14.20 5.71 -9.44
C GLU A 83 -12.73 5.30 -9.52
N MET A 84 -11.80 6.24 -9.27
CA MET A 84 -10.37 5.98 -9.35
C MET A 84 -9.87 5.00 -8.28
N VAL A 85 -10.30 5.17 -7.03
CA VAL A 85 -9.82 4.35 -5.88
C VAL A 85 -10.80 3.26 -5.46
N GLY A 86 -11.92 3.10 -6.16
CA GLY A 86 -13.02 2.20 -5.77
C GLY A 86 -12.62 0.72 -5.62
N HIS A 87 -11.51 0.30 -6.23
CA HIS A 87 -10.95 -1.04 -6.07
C HIS A 87 -10.18 -1.26 -4.77
N LEU A 88 -9.82 -0.18 -4.07
CA LEU A 88 -9.26 -0.18 -2.71
C LEU A 88 -10.35 0.02 -1.68
N TYR A 89 -11.38 0.77 -2.05
CA TYR A 89 -12.54 1.05 -1.22
C TYR A 89 -13.42 -0.20 -1.01
N THR A 90 -13.19 -0.91 0.10
CA THR A 90 -14.04 -2.06 0.47
C THR A 90 -15.27 -1.61 1.24
N TYR A 91 -15.08 -0.89 2.36
CA TYR A 91 -16.10 -0.16 3.12
C TYR A 91 -15.40 0.95 3.92
N ALA A 92 -15.80 2.23 3.83
CA ALA A 92 -15.08 3.33 4.50
C ALA A 92 -14.84 3.11 5.99
N TRP A 93 -15.86 2.63 6.71
CA TRP A 93 -15.80 2.42 8.16
C TRP A 93 -14.86 1.28 8.59
N MET A 94 -14.47 0.38 7.68
CA MET A 94 -13.54 -0.72 7.98
C MET A 94 -12.08 -0.37 7.64
N GLY A 95 -11.86 0.73 6.92
CA GLY A 95 -10.56 1.04 6.33
C GLY A 95 -10.11 0.00 5.31
N SER A 96 -8.87 0.12 4.84
CA SER A 96 -8.31 -0.75 3.82
C SER A 96 -6.85 -1.03 4.08
N TRP A 97 -6.51 -2.32 4.17
CA TRP A 97 -5.14 -2.79 4.32
C TRP A 97 -4.46 -2.80 2.97
N ILE A 98 -3.30 -2.15 2.88
CA ILE A 98 -2.54 -2.00 1.66
C ILE A 98 -1.17 -2.64 1.82
N ASP A 99 -0.71 -3.29 0.77
CA ASP A 99 0.63 -3.82 0.66
C ASP A 99 1.22 -3.37 -0.69
N VAL A 100 2.31 -2.62 -0.62
CA VAL A 100 2.98 -1.93 -1.71
C VAL A 100 4.10 -2.83 -2.23
N LYS A 101 4.10 -3.10 -3.54
CA LYS A 101 5.08 -3.96 -4.20
C LYS A 101 5.68 -3.28 -5.43
N GLY A 102 6.96 -3.57 -5.66
CA GLY A 102 7.64 -3.22 -6.90
C GLY A 102 7.11 -4.00 -8.11
N LYS A 103 7.18 -3.38 -9.30
CA LYS A 103 6.67 -3.95 -10.56
C LYS A 103 7.36 -5.24 -11.01
N PHE A 104 8.66 -5.37 -10.72
CA PHE A 104 9.46 -6.53 -11.12
C PHE A 104 10.03 -7.21 -9.89
N GLN A 105 9.38 -8.28 -9.44
CA GLN A 105 9.93 -9.13 -8.40
C GLN A 105 10.70 -10.31 -8.99
N ARG A 106 12.01 -10.15 -9.12
CA ARG A 106 12.92 -11.19 -9.66
C ARG A 106 12.88 -12.53 -8.88
N HIS A 107 12.38 -12.54 -7.64
CA HIS A 107 12.44 -13.71 -6.75
C HIS A 107 11.07 -14.27 -6.33
N GLY A 108 10.00 -13.99 -7.08
CA GLY A 108 8.71 -14.65 -6.88
C GLY A 108 7.92 -14.26 -5.63
N GLY A 109 8.19 -13.09 -5.04
CA GLY A 109 7.44 -12.60 -3.87
C GLY A 109 5.94 -12.36 -4.16
N ASP A 110 5.52 -12.25 -5.42
CA ASP A 110 4.11 -12.25 -5.81
C ASP A 110 3.36 -13.51 -5.32
N ARG A 111 4.06 -14.65 -5.25
CA ARG A 111 3.49 -15.90 -4.72
C ARG A 111 3.25 -15.81 -3.21
N VAL A 112 4.19 -15.19 -2.48
CA VAL A 112 4.09 -15.01 -1.04
C VAL A 112 2.98 -14.03 -0.70
N PHE A 113 2.86 -12.92 -1.45
CA PHE A 113 1.77 -11.97 -1.26
C PHE A 113 0.41 -12.65 -1.44
N ALA A 114 0.19 -13.38 -2.54
CA ALA A 114 -1.09 -14.03 -2.80
C ALA A 114 -1.45 -15.07 -1.71
N LEU A 115 -0.45 -15.72 -1.11
CA LEU A 115 -0.67 -16.60 0.03
C LEU A 115 -1.06 -15.80 1.28
N ASN A 116 -0.30 -14.75 1.63
CA ASN A 116 -0.57 -13.90 2.79
C ASN A 116 -1.97 -13.26 2.70
N GLN A 117 -2.35 -12.75 1.53
CA GLN A 117 -3.67 -12.18 1.29
C GLN A 117 -4.79 -13.19 1.57
N LYS A 118 -4.66 -14.43 1.08
CA LYS A 118 -5.64 -15.50 1.34
C LYS A 118 -5.69 -15.88 2.82
N MET A 119 -4.55 -15.91 3.49
CA MET A 119 -4.48 -16.21 4.91
C MET A 119 -5.06 -15.09 5.77
N MET A 120 -4.82 -13.82 5.44
CA MET A 120 -5.45 -12.68 6.09
C MET A 120 -6.97 -12.76 6.01
N MET A 121 -7.49 -13.04 4.82
CA MET A 121 -8.93 -13.24 4.64
C MET A 121 -9.45 -14.45 5.45
N LYS A 122 -8.72 -15.58 5.46
CA LYS A 122 -9.16 -16.80 6.15
C LYS A 122 -9.12 -16.70 7.68
N GLU A 123 -8.03 -16.16 8.23
CA GLU A 123 -7.77 -16.16 9.67
C GLU A 123 -8.33 -14.92 10.37
N HIS A 124 -8.39 -13.78 9.67
CA HIS A 124 -8.79 -12.49 10.24
C HIS A 124 -10.00 -11.85 9.55
N ASN A 125 -10.49 -12.41 8.44
CA ASN A 125 -11.55 -11.82 7.61
C ASN A 125 -11.21 -10.41 7.11
N LEU A 126 -9.92 -10.17 6.83
CA LEU A 126 -9.40 -8.90 6.34
C LEU A 126 -8.89 -9.03 4.90
N ALA A 127 -9.35 -8.14 4.02
CA ALA A 127 -8.82 -8.01 2.67
C ALA A 127 -7.57 -7.13 2.67
N VAL A 128 -6.54 -7.55 1.95
CA VAL A 128 -5.31 -6.76 1.74
C VAL A 128 -5.16 -6.46 0.26
N HIS A 129 -5.08 -5.19 -0.11
CA HIS A 129 -4.99 -4.74 -1.49
C HIS A 129 -3.54 -4.57 -1.91
N LYS A 130 -3.17 -5.14 -3.05
CA LYS A 130 -1.84 -4.97 -3.62
C LYS A 130 -1.77 -3.67 -4.42
N ILE A 131 -0.84 -2.81 -4.06
CA ILE A 131 -0.50 -1.62 -4.84
C ILE A 131 0.84 -1.82 -5.53
N ILE A 132 0.87 -1.50 -6.83
CA ILE A 132 2.11 -1.33 -7.58
C ILE A 132 2.12 0.13 -8.03
N PRO A 133 2.94 1.02 -7.42
CA PRO A 133 2.87 2.47 -7.65
C PRO A 133 2.88 2.87 -9.13
N GLU A 134 3.73 2.24 -9.95
CA GLU A 134 3.78 2.48 -11.40
C GLU A 134 2.47 2.22 -12.16
N LEU A 135 1.65 1.28 -11.69
CA LEU A 135 0.34 0.98 -12.28
C LEU A 135 -0.74 1.81 -11.63
N PHE A 136 -0.63 2.04 -10.33
CA PHE A 136 -1.60 2.77 -9.54
C PHE A 136 -1.63 4.26 -9.93
N PHE A 137 -0.48 4.93 -10.01
CA PHE A 137 -0.38 6.35 -10.36
C PHE A 137 -0.80 6.68 -11.79
N LYS A 138 -0.88 5.68 -12.67
CA LYS A 138 -1.46 5.84 -14.02
C LYS A 138 -2.98 5.90 -14.00
N LYS A 139 -3.61 5.31 -12.99
CA LYS A 139 -5.06 5.31 -12.79
C LYS A 139 -5.50 6.48 -11.92
N THR A 140 -4.63 6.93 -11.01
CA THR A 140 -4.86 8.06 -10.11
C THR A 140 -4.00 9.25 -10.58
N TRP A 141 -2.98 9.58 -9.80
CA TRP A 141 -1.97 10.57 -10.09
C TRP A 141 -0.64 10.13 -9.50
N VAL A 142 0.45 10.74 -9.97
CA VAL A 142 1.77 10.60 -9.38
C VAL A 142 2.03 11.79 -8.45
N PRO A 143 2.56 11.57 -7.23
CA PRO A 143 2.89 12.66 -6.33
C PRO A 143 3.96 13.58 -6.89
N VAL A 144 3.82 14.88 -6.65
CA VAL A 144 4.77 15.90 -7.14
C VAL A 144 6.18 15.59 -6.65
N ASP A 145 6.31 15.22 -5.37
CA ASP A 145 7.60 14.86 -4.78
C ASP A 145 8.19 13.55 -5.33
N ALA A 146 7.36 12.67 -5.90
CA ALA A 146 7.82 11.46 -6.57
C ALA A 146 8.31 11.71 -8.01
N LEU A 147 7.95 12.86 -8.61
CA LEU A 147 8.34 13.19 -9.99
C LEU A 147 9.83 13.53 -10.14
N ALA A 148 10.41 14.18 -9.12
CA ALA A 148 11.72 14.78 -9.21
C ALA A 148 12.84 13.72 -9.13
N GLY A 149 13.56 13.54 -10.24
CA GLY A 149 14.90 12.96 -10.19
C GLY A 149 15.94 13.99 -9.71
N LYS A 150 17.20 13.57 -9.52
CA LYS A 150 18.35 14.45 -9.18
C LYS A 150 18.57 15.65 -10.13
N LYS A 151 17.83 15.77 -11.24
CA LYS A 151 18.06 16.73 -12.34
C LYS A 151 16.79 17.40 -12.87
N ILE A 152 15.78 17.67 -12.03
CA ILE A 152 14.56 18.47 -12.34
C ILE A 152 13.63 17.84 -13.41
N ALA A 153 14.15 16.99 -14.29
CA ALA A 153 13.39 16.25 -15.28
C ALA A 153 12.58 15.13 -14.62
N ARG A 154 11.34 14.99 -15.11
CA ARG A 154 10.43 13.91 -14.79
C ARG A 154 11.09 12.55 -15.03
N LEU A 155 11.02 11.66 -14.05
CA LEU A 155 11.53 10.30 -14.21
C LEU A 155 10.72 9.58 -15.28
N LYS A 156 11.42 8.91 -16.23
CA LYS A 156 10.82 8.14 -17.33
C LYS A 156 9.74 7.16 -16.89
N ARG A 157 9.84 6.64 -15.67
CA ARG A 157 8.87 5.66 -15.13
C ARG A 157 7.49 6.28 -14.88
N TRP A 158 7.42 7.60 -14.74
CA TRP A 158 6.19 8.37 -14.54
C TRP A 158 5.68 9.02 -15.82
N ASP A 159 6.25 8.67 -16.99
CA ASP A 159 5.79 9.18 -18.28
C ASP A 159 4.30 8.89 -18.45
N GLY A 160 3.53 9.94 -18.77
CA GLY A 160 2.09 9.86 -19.00
C GLY A 160 1.21 9.77 -17.74
N CYS A 161 1.77 9.80 -16.53
CA CYS A 161 0.94 9.96 -15.32
C CYS A 161 0.49 11.44 -15.20
N LYS A 162 -0.62 11.72 -14.53
CA LYS A 162 -1.01 13.09 -14.18
C LYS A 162 -0.55 13.44 -12.76
N THR A 163 -0.34 14.70 -12.43
CA THR A 163 -0.29 15.16 -11.02
C THR A 163 -1.70 15.33 -10.46
N LEU A 164 -1.83 15.47 -9.15
CA LEU A 164 -3.13 15.76 -8.52
C LEU A 164 -3.76 17.03 -9.12
N GLN A 165 -2.97 18.10 -9.26
CA GLN A 165 -3.46 19.35 -9.86
C GLN A 165 -3.95 19.15 -11.29
N GLU A 166 -3.23 18.40 -12.12
CA GLU A 166 -3.66 18.09 -13.50
C GLU A 166 -4.93 17.23 -13.55
N VAL A 167 -5.20 16.43 -12.51
CA VAL A 167 -6.49 15.72 -12.36
C VAL A 167 -7.59 16.71 -12.02
N ILE A 168 -7.38 17.56 -11.01
CA ILE A 168 -8.36 18.58 -10.57
C ILE A 168 -8.72 19.54 -11.72
N ASP A 169 -7.72 20.13 -12.38
CA ASP A 169 -7.92 21.06 -13.49
C ASP A 169 -8.69 20.41 -14.67
N GLY A 170 -8.58 19.09 -14.81
CA GLY A 170 -9.29 18.32 -15.83
C GLY A 170 -10.74 17.99 -15.50
N LEU A 171 -11.17 18.16 -14.25
CA LEU A 171 -12.56 18.00 -13.82
C LEU A 171 -13.39 19.27 -14.02
N ASP A 172 -12.73 20.43 -13.94
CA ASP A 172 -13.34 21.75 -14.11
C ASP A 172 -13.50 22.16 -15.60
N ALA A 173 -13.01 21.35 -16.54
CA ALA A 173 -12.98 21.61 -17.99
C ALA A 173 -14.13 20.94 -18.75
#